data_AF-A0A819AGM4-F1
#
_entry.id   AF-A0A819AGM4-F1
#
_cell.length_a   1.000
_cell.length_b   1.000
_cell.length_c   1.000
_cell.angle_alpha   90.00
_cell.angle_beta   90.00
_cell.angle_gamma   90.00
#
_symmetry.space_group_name_H-M   'P 1'
#
loop_
_entity.id
_entity.type
_entity.pdbx_description
1 polymer ?
#
loop_
_entity_poly.entity_id
_entity_poly.type
_entity_poly.pdbx_seq_one_letter_code
_entity_poly.pdbx_strand_id
1 'polypeptide(L)'
;MITWWTVNSCSSSVDVIKHFLGNDRKSTLFLIEAVNGKKIYGYSAHENEDEFILRMGTELRVKSNALDHPYGSHVVHLIEVDDNNDKPMISDMNDMHIASTGENQHALGKA
;
A
#
# COMPACT_ATOMS: atom_id res chain seq x y z
N MET A 1 -12.14 11.02 0.38
CA MET A 1 -12.43 10.38 1.67
C MET A 1 -13.43 9.25 1.42
N ILE A 2 -13.26 8.11 2.07
CA ILE A 2 -14.07 6.90 1.89
C ILE A 2 -14.45 6.40 3.28
N THR A 3 -15.73 6.21 3.55
CA THR A 3 -16.21 5.56 4.77
C THR A 3 -16.35 4.07 4.53
N TRP A 4 -15.68 3.26 5.34
CA TRP A 4 -15.71 1.80 5.23
C TRP A 4 -16.78 1.21 6.14
N TRP A 5 -17.96 0.92 5.59
CA TRP A 5 -19.12 0.51 6.38
C TRP A 5 -19.05 -0.92 6.90
N THR A 6 -18.37 -1.82 6.20
CA THR A 6 -18.32 -3.24 6.55
C THR A 6 -17.20 -3.55 7.52
N VAL A 7 -17.33 -4.66 8.27
CA VAL A 7 -16.17 -5.28 8.93
C VAL A 7 -15.23 -5.77 7.84
N ASN A 8 -13.96 -5.39 7.91
CA ASN A 8 -12.91 -5.95 7.07
C ASN A 8 -11.85 -6.62 7.95
N SER A 9 -11.41 -7.77 7.48
CA SER A 9 -10.24 -8.46 7.98
C SER A 9 -9.02 -8.01 7.16
N CYS A 10 -7.93 -7.70 7.85
CA CYS A 10 -6.64 -7.37 7.27
C CYS A 10 -5.57 -8.19 7.98
N SER A 11 -4.43 -8.42 7.31
CA SER A 11 -3.29 -9.08 7.90
C SER A 11 -2.08 -8.16 7.89
N SER A 12 -1.24 -8.27 8.92
CA SER A 12 0.12 -7.69 8.90
C SER A 12 1.20 -8.68 8.47
N SER A 13 0.82 -9.95 8.25
CA SER A 13 1.71 -11.01 7.79
C SER A 13 1.86 -10.98 6.28
N VAL A 14 3.08 -10.74 5.80
CA VAL A 14 3.41 -10.71 4.37
C VAL A 14 3.08 -12.04 3.68
N ASP A 15 3.26 -13.17 4.37
CA ASP A 15 3.03 -14.49 3.77
C ASP A 15 1.54 -14.78 3.60
N VAL A 16 0.70 -14.33 4.53
CA VAL A 16 -0.76 -14.40 4.39
C VAL A 16 -1.25 -13.48 3.29
N ILE A 17 -0.73 -12.25 3.23
CA ILE A 17 -1.03 -11.31 2.14
C ILE A 17 -0.67 -11.92 0.78
N LYS A 18 0.52 -12.52 0.64
CA LYS A 18 0.92 -13.22 -0.60
C LYS A 18 -0.04 -14.36 -0.94
N HIS A 19 -0.52 -15.10 0.06
CA HIS A 19 -1.49 -16.17 -0.16
C HIS A 19 -2.81 -15.63 -0.75
N PHE A 20 -3.35 -14.53 -0.22
CA PHE A 20 -4.54 -13.87 -0.76
C PHE A 20 -4.34 -13.25 -2.14
N LEU A 21 -3.14 -12.75 -2.45
CA LEU A 21 -2.81 -12.27 -3.80
C LEU A 21 -2.69 -13.43 -4.81
N GLY A 22 -2.28 -14.61 -4.35
CA GLY A 22 -2.14 -15.80 -5.16
C GLY A 22 -1.21 -15.59 -6.37
N ASN A 23 -1.59 -16.20 -7.50
CA ASN A 23 -0.93 -16.02 -8.80
C ASN A 23 -1.74 -15.11 -9.73
N ASP A 24 -2.66 -14.31 -9.18
CA ASP A 24 -3.53 -13.48 -9.99
C ASP A 24 -2.75 -12.33 -10.63
N ARG A 25 -2.95 -12.17 -11.94
CA ARG A 25 -2.27 -11.11 -12.72
C ARG A 25 -2.86 -9.73 -12.46
N LYS A 26 -4.02 -9.67 -11.81
CA LYS A 26 -4.77 -8.45 -11.49
C LYS A 26 -5.28 -8.55 -10.06
N SER A 27 -4.79 -7.67 -9.22
CA SER A 27 -5.12 -7.64 -7.80
C SER A 27 -4.96 -6.23 -7.27
N THR A 28 -5.73 -5.86 -6.25
CA THR A 28 -5.56 -4.59 -5.55
C THR A 28 -5.13 -4.88 -4.13
N LEU A 29 -3.93 -4.42 -3.76
CA LEU A 29 -3.46 -4.44 -2.40
C LEU A 29 -3.72 -3.08 -1.76
N PHE A 30 -4.47 -3.07 -0.66
CA PHE A 30 -4.63 -1.88 0.18
C PHE A 30 -3.56 -1.89 1.27
N LEU A 31 -2.64 -0.93 1.20
CA LEU A 31 -1.70 -0.66 2.30
C LEU A 31 -2.36 0.37 3.20
N ILE A 32 -2.73 -0.02 4.43
CA ILE A 32 -3.54 0.81 5.33
C ILE A 32 -2.74 1.18 6.57
N GLU A 33 -2.50 2.48 6.75
CA GLU A 33 -2.04 3.05 8.01
C GLU A 33 -3.26 3.25 8.93
N ALA A 34 -3.57 2.25 9.75
CA ALA A 34 -4.68 2.26 10.67
C ALA A 34 -4.27 2.77 12.06
N VAL A 35 -5.12 3.61 12.66
CA VAL A 35 -4.96 4.12 14.04
C VAL A 35 -5.75 3.26 15.01
N ASN A 36 -6.95 2.80 14.61
CA ASN A 36 -7.90 2.14 15.50
C ASN A 36 -8.09 0.63 15.22
N GLY A 37 -7.29 0.05 14.32
CA GLY A 37 -7.32 -1.38 14.02
C GLY A 37 -7.11 -2.25 15.26
N LYS A 38 -7.87 -3.34 15.38
CA LYS A 38 -7.81 -4.26 16.53
C LYS A 38 -7.22 -5.59 16.10
N LYS A 39 -6.11 -5.97 16.74
CA LYS A 39 -5.61 -7.34 16.68
C LYS A 39 -6.63 -8.27 17.34
N ILE A 40 -6.95 -9.37 16.68
CA ILE A 40 -7.92 -10.35 17.20
C ILE A 40 -7.30 -11.73 17.48
N TYR A 41 -5.98 -11.76 17.66
CA TYR A 41 -5.27 -12.94 18.18
C TYR A 41 -5.90 -13.45 19.48
N GLY A 42 -6.06 -14.77 19.59
CA GLY A 42 -6.76 -15.47 20.67
C GLY A 42 -8.27 -15.58 20.48
N TYR A 43 -8.83 -14.92 19.47
CA TYR A 43 -10.25 -14.97 19.09
C TYR A 43 -10.47 -15.40 17.64
N SER A 44 -9.45 -15.30 16.79
CA SER A 44 -9.53 -15.70 15.39
C SER A 44 -9.48 -17.22 15.26
N ALA A 45 -10.24 -17.76 14.30
CA ALA A 45 -10.08 -19.16 13.91
C ALA A 45 -8.72 -19.43 13.23
N HIS A 46 -8.05 -18.38 12.75
CA HIS A 46 -6.78 -18.43 12.03
C HIS A 46 -5.69 -17.63 12.76
N GLU A 47 -5.24 -18.17 13.90
CA GLU A 47 -4.35 -17.47 14.84
C GLU A 47 -2.99 -17.02 14.26
N ASN A 48 -2.54 -17.64 13.17
CA ASN A 48 -1.25 -17.31 12.54
C ASN A 48 -1.37 -16.24 11.44
N GLU A 49 -2.55 -15.63 11.29
CA GLU A 49 -2.77 -14.62 10.25
C GLU A 49 -2.36 -13.20 10.63
N ASP A 50 -1.93 -12.97 11.88
CA ASP A 50 -1.69 -11.62 12.41
C ASP A 50 -2.82 -10.66 12.03
N GLU A 51 -4.06 -11.12 12.28
CA GLU A 51 -5.28 -10.51 11.81
C GLU A 51 -5.64 -9.24 12.59
N PHE A 52 -6.04 -8.22 11.84
CA PHE A 52 -6.59 -6.96 12.32
C PHE A 52 -7.97 -6.72 11.73
N ILE A 53 -8.90 -6.29 12.58
CA ILE A 53 -10.20 -5.78 12.16
C ILE A 53 -10.22 -4.26 12.26
N LEU A 54 -10.64 -3.58 11.19
CA LEU A 54 -11.02 -2.16 11.29
C LEU A 54 -12.47 -2.03 11.75
N ARG A 55 -12.77 -0.92 12.40
CA ARG A 55 -14.12 -0.66 12.90
C ARG A 55 -15.03 -0.34 11.72
N MET A 56 -16.30 -0.73 11.84
CA MET A 56 -17.34 -0.24 10.93
C MET A 56 -17.39 1.28 11.01
N GLY A 57 -17.46 1.93 9.85
CA GLY A 57 -17.42 3.39 9.73
C GLY A 57 -16.02 3.99 9.83
N THR A 58 -14.94 3.18 9.81
CA THR A 58 -13.58 3.73 9.68
C THR A 58 -13.49 4.59 8.41
N GLU A 59 -13.06 5.84 8.58
CA GLU A 59 -12.84 6.76 7.47
C GLU A 59 -11.40 6.67 7.00
N LEU A 60 -11.23 6.50 5.70
CA LEU A 60 -9.92 6.37 5.05
C LEU A 60 -9.78 7.46 3.98
N ARG A 61 -8.54 7.91 3.77
CA ARG A 61 -8.18 8.71 2.60
C ARG A 61 -6.98 8.11 1.89
N VAL A 62 -6.92 8.33 0.58
CA VAL A 62 -5.74 7.99 -0.22
C VAL A 62 -4.60 8.91 0.22
N LYS A 63 -3.47 8.32 0.58
CA LYS A 63 -2.27 9.04 1.06
C LYS A 63 -1.38 9.50 -0.09
N SER A 64 -1.28 8.69 -1.15
CA SER A 64 -0.44 8.96 -2.32
C SER A 64 -1.06 8.33 -3.57
N ASN A 65 -0.59 8.73 -4.75
CA ASN A 65 -0.94 8.05 -5.99
C ASN A 65 -0.68 6.53 -5.87
N ALA A 66 -1.57 5.74 -6.48
CA ALA A 66 -1.43 4.29 -6.50
C ALA A 66 -0.17 3.87 -7.27
N LEU A 67 0.44 2.76 -6.86
CA LEU A 67 1.47 2.10 -7.64
C LEU A 67 0.81 1.09 -8.57
N ASP A 68 0.80 1.40 -9.86
CA ASP A 68 0.18 0.57 -10.88
C ASP A 68 1.22 -0.32 -11.55
N HIS A 69 0.97 -1.63 -11.55
CA HIS A 69 1.77 -2.60 -12.27
C HIS A 69 1.25 -2.73 -13.72
N PRO A 70 2.13 -2.82 -14.74
CA PRO A 70 1.73 -2.89 -16.16
C PRO A 70 0.74 -4.00 -16.53
N TYR A 71 0.59 -5.01 -15.68
CA TYR A 71 -0.30 -6.17 -15.92
C TYR A 71 -1.65 -6.07 -15.19
N GLY A 72 -1.92 -4.97 -14.49
CA GLY A 72 -3.23 -4.66 -13.90
C GLY A 72 -3.36 -4.93 -12.40
N SER A 73 -2.24 -5.07 -11.67
CA SER A 73 -2.24 -5.03 -10.21
C SER A 73 -1.96 -3.62 -9.70
N HIS A 74 -2.54 -3.28 -8.56
CA HIS A 74 -2.49 -1.95 -7.97
C HIS A 74 -2.12 -2.05 -6.49
N VAL A 75 -1.30 -1.13 -6.01
CA VAL A 75 -1.12 -0.89 -4.57
C VAL A 75 -1.66 0.49 -4.24
N VAL A 76 -2.68 0.53 -3.39
CA VAL A 76 -3.34 1.77 -2.96
C VAL A 76 -2.97 2.04 -1.52
N HIS A 77 -2.31 3.17 -1.27
CA HIS A 77 -1.93 3.59 0.07
C HIS A 77 -3.05 4.41 0.71
N LEU A 78 -3.62 3.88 1.79
CA LEU A 78 -4.67 4.49 2.59
C LEU A 78 -4.16 4.84 3.98
N ILE A 79 -4.68 5.93 4.53
CA ILE A 79 -4.48 6.31 5.94
C ILE A 79 -5.83 6.52 6.58
N GLU A 80 -6.01 6.00 7.80
CA GLU A 80 -7.18 6.27 8.63
C GLU A 80 -7.21 7.74 9.01
N VAL A 81 -8.38 8.35 8.81
CA VAL A 81 -8.65 9.72 9.24
C VAL A 81 -8.89 9.72 10.73
N ASP A 82 -8.12 10.52 11.44
CA ASP A 82 -8.32 10.87 12.85
C ASP A 82 -8.09 12.37 13.02
N ASP A 83 -8.41 12.90 14.21
CA ASP A 83 -8.28 14.33 14.52
C ASP A 83 -6.85 14.88 14.31
N ASN A 84 -5.83 14.02 14.19
CA ASN A 84 -4.43 14.40 14.04
C ASN A 84 -3.93 14.35 12.58
N ASN A 85 -4.53 13.53 11.71
CA ASN A 85 -4.07 13.25 10.33
C ASN A 85 -4.91 13.92 9.24
N ASP A 86 -5.84 14.80 9.63
CA ASP A 86 -6.79 15.49 8.76
C ASP A 86 -6.19 16.63 7.91
N LYS A 87 -4.86 16.83 7.97
CA LYS A 87 -4.20 17.80 7.11
C LYS A 87 -3.97 17.19 5.72
N PRO A 88 -4.56 17.73 4.64
CA PRO A 88 -4.24 17.30 3.30
C PRO A 88 -2.76 17.60 3.02
N MET A 89 -2.01 16.57 2.64
CA MET A 89 -0.66 16.73 2.10
C MET A 89 -0.80 17.35 0.71
N ILE A 90 -0.58 18.66 0.60
CA ILE A 90 -0.29 19.29 -0.68
C ILE A 90 1.08 18.74 -1.10
N SER A 91 1.10 17.77 -2.01
CA SER A 91 2.35 17.30 -2.60
C SER A 91 2.69 18.20 -3.79
N ASP A 92 3.63 19.12 -3.58
CA ASP A 92 4.34 19.82 -4.65
C ASP A 92 5.09 18.78 -5.50
N MET A 93 4.41 18.24 -6.52
CA MET A 93 5.06 17.51 -7.61
C MET A 93 5.55 18.52 -8.64
N ASN A 94 6.59 19.28 -8.30
CA ASN A 94 7.44 19.92 -9.29
C ASN A 94 8.88 19.43 -9.10
N ASP A 95 9.46 18.96 -10.21
CA ASP A 95 10.86 18.63 -10.42
C ASP A 95 11.42 17.40 -9.71
N MET A 96 11.15 16.22 -10.29
CA MET A 96 12.14 15.15 -10.31
C MET A 96 12.58 14.89 -11.75
N HIS A 97 13.38 15.81 -12.28
CA HIS A 97 14.17 15.58 -13.50
C HIS A 97 15.28 14.58 -13.16
N ILE A 98 15.13 13.32 -13.60
CA ILE A 98 16.23 12.36 -13.59
C ILE A 98 17.22 12.78 -14.68
N ALA A 99 18.29 13.46 -14.28
CA ALA A 99 19.44 13.69 -15.13
C ALA A 99 20.17 12.36 -15.35
N SER A 100 20.17 11.84 -16.57
CA SER A 100 21.13 10.79 -16.95
C SER A 100 22.49 11.46 -17.20
N THR A 101 23.39 11.31 -16.23
CA THR A 101 24.83 11.52 -16.45
C THR A 101 25.41 10.21 -16.93
N GLY A 102 26.05 10.24 -18.10
CA GLY A 102 26.60 9.06 -18.76
C GLY A 102 27.94 8.62 -18.19
N GLU A 103 28.36 7.42 -18.60
CA GLU A 103 29.73 7.10 -19.03
C GLU A 103 29.79 5.62 -19.46
N ASN A 104 30.33 5.37 -20.66
CA ASN A 104 31.19 4.21 -20.88
C ASN A 104 32.04 4.47 -22.12
N GLN A 105 33.26 4.93 -21.86
CA GLN A 105 34.36 4.85 -22.80
C GLN A 105 34.75 3.38 -22.93
N HIS A 106 34.73 2.82 -24.14
CA HIS A 106 35.47 1.60 -24.43
C HIS A 106 36.39 1.87 -25.62
N ALA A 107 37.67 2.00 -25.29
CA ALA A 107 38.75 1.92 -26.25
C ALA A 107 38.77 0.52 -26.87
N LEU A 108 38.92 0.44 -28.19
CA LEU A 108 39.61 -0.66 -28.88
C LEU A 108 40.19 -0.13 -30.19
N GLY A 109 41.50 -0.28 -30.35
CA GLY A 109 42.28 0.38 -31.39
C GLY A 109 42.40 -0.35 -32.73
N LYS A 110 43.22 0.31 -33.57
CA LYS A 110 43.93 -0.14 -34.79
C LYS A 110 43.13 -0.20 -36.10
N ALA A 111 43.48 0.70 -37.02
CA ALA A 111 44.35 0.41 -38.16
C ALA A 111 45.05 1.70 -38.61
#